data_AF-A0A2D5ETA7-F1
#
_entry.id   AF-A0A2D5ETA7-F1
#
_cell.length_a   1.000
_cell.length_b   1.000
_cell.length_c   1.000
_cell.angle_alpha   90.00
_cell.angle_beta   90.00
_cell.angle_gamma   90.00
#
_symmetry.space_group_name_H-M   'P 1'
#
loop_
_entity.id
_entity.type
_entity.pdbx_description
1 polymer ?
#
loop_
_entity_poly.entity_id
_entity_poly.type
_entity_poly.pdbx_seq_one_letter_code
_entity_poly.pdbx_strand_id
1 'polypeptide(L)'
;MREATKRTSGWVGVMALALAPMLGGADGCGAAFSESPAPNMAGDWDVSYDDRLDVEIAIGGATYTEELGAGGGVVELTHEGQPLMFDLRCERPEVVCPSEVWPSEVGFRQDDERYPHRVWLQIPHQECMGALRDPAPSECGAGTQNPECEQVCDGAIETSYREAFGVIDEPGESWRVGLGAGFATNGINCVLLGASVAEGDLTTTGTAEDGDWEATATRGDVVTTYGGGCLWAGDPDMDGELEALVLGATVRFATGFAGDKR
;
A
#
# COMPACT_ATOMS: atom_id res chain seq x y z
N MET A 1 47.21 32.15 10.90
CA MET A 1 46.82 30.73 10.78
C MET A 1 45.33 30.66 11.02
N ARG A 2 44.59 30.07 10.09
CA ARG A 2 43.12 30.17 9.95
C ARG A 2 42.41 29.28 10.98
N GLU A 3 41.41 29.85 11.64
CA GLU A 3 40.40 29.11 12.41
C GLU A 3 39.49 28.33 11.45
N ALA A 4 39.24 27.06 11.78
CA ALA A 4 38.34 26.19 11.02
C ALA A 4 36.94 26.24 11.64
N THR A 5 36.02 26.91 10.95
CA THR A 5 34.59 26.96 11.26
C THR A 5 33.94 25.61 10.96
N LYS A 6 33.37 24.97 11.99
CA LYS A 6 32.60 23.73 11.88
C LYS A 6 31.24 24.05 11.25
N ARG A 7 31.02 23.64 10.00
CA ARG A 7 29.76 23.81 9.27
C ARG A 7 28.89 22.57 9.54
N THR A 8 27.92 22.70 10.43
CA THR A 8 26.81 21.74 10.57
C THR A 8 25.82 21.99 9.44
N SER A 9 25.76 21.09 8.46
CA SER A 9 24.80 21.19 7.35
C SER A 9 24.48 19.80 6.83
N GLY A 10 23.20 19.46 6.76
CA GLY A 10 22.70 18.42 5.85
C GLY A 10 22.04 17.20 6.49
N TRP A 11 21.16 17.34 7.48
CA TRP A 11 20.38 16.19 8.00
C TRP A 11 18.85 16.35 7.87
N VAL A 12 18.36 17.39 7.19
CA VAL A 12 16.92 17.61 7.00
C VAL A 12 16.44 17.21 5.58
N GLY A 13 17.32 16.76 4.69
CA GLY A 13 17.00 16.55 3.27
C GLY A 13 16.48 15.16 2.87
N VAL A 14 16.76 14.12 3.66
CA VAL A 14 16.53 12.73 3.20
C VAL A 14 15.08 12.28 3.35
N MET A 15 14.33 12.84 4.32
CA MET A 15 12.95 12.43 4.58
C MET A 15 11.94 12.91 3.52
N ALA A 16 12.28 13.94 2.73
CA ALA A 16 11.40 14.47 1.69
C ALA A 16 11.47 13.70 0.35
N LEU A 17 12.56 12.97 0.09
CA LEU A 17 12.75 12.26 -1.18
C LEU A 17 12.11 10.88 -1.21
N ALA A 18 11.97 10.21 -0.06
CA ALA A 18 11.33 8.88 0.03
C ALA A 18 9.82 8.91 -0.29
N LEU A 19 9.19 10.09 -0.20
CA LEU A 19 7.79 10.31 -0.56
C LEU A 19 7.62 10.96 -1.94
N ALA A 20 8.70 11.33 -2.63
CA ALA A 20 8.64 11.92 -3.96
C ALA A 20 7.92 11.04 -5.00
N PRO A 21 8.08 9.69 -5.04
CA PRO A 21 7.28 8.87 -5.95
C PRO A 21 5.80 8.81 -5.55
N MET A 22 5.43 9.13 -4.30
CA MET A 22 4.03 9.31 -3.88
C MET A 22 3.47 10.71 -4.19
N LEU A 23 4.35 11.67 -4.50
CA LEU A 23 4.00 13.05 -4.88
C LEU A 23 4.14 13.29 -6.39
N GLY A 24 4.59 12.29 -7.15
CA GLY A 24 4.75 12.32 -8.61
C GLY A 24 3.44 12.35 -9.42
N GLY A 25 2.31 12.62 -8.77
CA GLY A 25 1.00 12.79 -9.40
C GLY A 25 0.23 13.89 -8.67
N ALA A 26 0.73 15.12 -8.72
CA ALA A 26 0.08 16.30 -8.13
C ALA A 26 -1.19 16.75 -8.89
N ASP A 27 -1.72 15.94 -9.83
CA ASP A 27 -2.97 16.21 -10.53
C ASP A 27 -4.22 15.76 -9.72
N GLY A 28 -4.07 14.82 -8.77
CA GLY A 28 -5.21 14.30 -7.99
C GLY A 28 -5.80 15.26 -6.95
N CYS A 29 -5.02 16.22 -6.44
CA CYS A 29 -5.55 17.22 -5.49
C CYS A 29 -6.46 18.25 -6.18
N GLY A 30 -6.28 18.49 -7.49
CA GLY A 30 -7.13 19.39 -8.27
C GLY A 30 -8.52 18.79 -8.47
N ALA A 31 -8.55 17.52 -8.91
CA ALA A 31 -9.79 16.80 -9.17
C ALA A 31 -10.71 16.71 -7.94
N ALA A 32 -10.15 16.57 -6.73
CA ALA A 32 -10.92 16.53 -5.47
C ALA A 32 -11.84 17.74 -5.23
N PHE A 33 -11.54 18.90 -5.84
CA PHE A 33 -12.34 20.12 -5.73
C PHE A 33 -12.93 20.55 -7.07
N SER A 34 -12.86 19.69 -8.08
CA SER A 34 -13.40 19.98 -9.39
C SER A 34 -14.92 19.85 -9.41
N GLU A 35 -15.56 20.83 -10.04
CA GLU A 35 -17.01 20.85 -10.31
C GLU A 35 -17.30 20.43 -11.76
N SER A 36 -16.27 20.00 -12.53
CA SER A 36 -16.48 19.46 -13.88
C SER A 36 -17.19 18.10 -13.80
N PRO A 37 -17.95 17.70 -14.84
CA PRO A 37 -18.61 16.41 -14.85
C PRO A 37 -17.61 15.25 -14.75
N ALA A 38 -18.01 14.17 -14.08
CA ALA A 38 -17.26 12.91 -13.97
C ALA A 38 -18.22 11.73 -14.25
N PRO A 39 -17.71 10.55 -14.67
CA PRO A 39 -18.54 9.36 -14.79
C PRO A 39 -19.09 8.94 -13.42
N ASN A 40 -20.29 8.37 -13.43
CA ASN A 40 -20.86 7.75 -12.24
C ASN A 40 -20.15 6.42 -11.94
N MET A 41 -19.41 6.37 -10.84
CA MET A 41 -18.69 5.20 -10.36
C MET A 41 -19.41 4.49 -9.20
N ALA A 42 -20.48 5.09 -8.66
CA ALA A 42 -21.21 4.53 -7.53
C ALA A 42 -21.87 3.19 -7.88
N GLY A 43 -21.78 2.23 -6.95
CA GLY A 43 -22.29 0.87 -7.13
C GLY A 43 -21.34 -0.18 -6.56
N ASP A 44 -21.72 -1.45 -6.73
CA ASP A 44 -20.89 -2.58 -6.32
C ASP A 44 -20.04 -3.07 -7.50
N TRP A 45 -18.83 -3.52 -7.19
CA TRP A 45 -17.82 -3.95 -8.15
C TRP A 45 -17.24 -5.30 -7.76
N ASP A 46 -17.18 -6.20 -8.74
CA ASP A 46 -16.51 -7.48 -8.62
C ASP A 46 -15.08 -7.33 -9.14
N VAL A 47 -14.09 -7.65 -8.31
CA VAL A 47 -12.66 -7.45 -8.56
C VAL A 47 -11.94 -8.79 -8.67
N SER A 48 -11.15 -8.90 -9.73
CA SER A 48 -10.25 -10.02 -10.01
C SER A 48 -8.81 -9.53 -10.04
N TYR A 49 -7.92 -10.31 -9.43
CA TYR A 49 -6.49 -10.01 -9.36
C TYR A 49 -5.70 -10.80 -10.39
N ASP A 50 -4.60 -10.20 -10.82
CA ASP A 50 -3.53 -10.94 -11.46
C ASP A 50 -2.96 -12.00 -10.51
N ASP A 51 -2.36 -13.06 -11.06
CA ASP A 51 -1.77 -14.16 -10.31
C ASP A 51 -0.29 -13.91 -9.93
N ARG A 52 0.16 -12.65 -10.06
CA ARG A 52 1.53 -12.21 -9.81
C ARG A 52 1.59 -10.95 -8.94
N LEU A 53 2.72 -10.81 -8.26
CA LEU A 53 3.10 -9.64 -7.48
C LEU A 53 4.41 -9.08 -8.03
N ASP A 54 4.39 -7.82 -8.44
CA ASP A 54 5.58 -7.07 -8.82
C ASP A 54 6.23 -6.47 -7.56
N VAL A 55 7.49 -6.83 -7.31
CA VAL A 55 8.25 -6.37 -6.14
C VAL A 55 9.40 -5.49 -6.59
N GLU A 56 9.45 -4.27 -6.07
CA GLU A 56 10.59 -3.36 -6.24
C GLU A 56 11.23 -3.05 -4.89
N ILE A 57 12.54 -3.27 -4.77
CA ILE A 57 13.33 -3.03 -3.57
C ILE A 57 14.39 -1.98 -3.90
N ALA A 58 14.32 -0.82 -3.24
CA ALA A 58 15.29 0.26 -3.38
C ALA A 58 16.16 0.36 -2.12
N ILE A 59 17.50 0.27 -2.28
CA ILE A 59 18.50 0.32 -1.21
C ILE A 59 19.66 1.19 -1.66
N GLY A 60 20.00 2.25 -0.91
CA GLY A 60 21.22 3.04 -1.17
C GLY A 60 21.27 3.68 -2.58
N GLY A 61 20.12 3.88 -3.23
CA GLY A 61 20.04 4.39 -4.61
C GLY A 61 20.10 3.31 -5.71
N ALA A 62 20.32 2.05 -5.36
CA ALA A 62 20.12 0.91 -6.26
C ALA A 62 18.66 0.41 -6.19
N THR A 63 18.13 -0.06 -7.31
CA THR A 63 16.78 -0.64 -7.42
C THR A 63 16.89 -2.07 -7.94
N TYR A 64 16.18 -2.97 -7.27
CA TYR A 64 16.05 -4.39 -7.60
C TYR A 64 14.58 -4.69 -7.86
N THR A 65 14.28 -5.45 -8.90
CA THR A 65 12.90 -5.81 -9.28
C THR A 65 12.79 -7.32 -9.38
N GLU A 66 11.74 -7.90 -8.82
CA GLU A 66 11.45 -9.32 -8.88
C GLU A 66 9.95 -9.56 -9.04
N GLU A 67 9.56 -10.63 -9.75
CA GLU A 67 8.17 -11.07 -9.86
C GLU A 67 7.93 -12.29 -8.97
N LEU A 68 6.91 -12.23 -8.13
CA LEU A 68 6.47 -13.33 -7.27
C LEU A 68 5.08 -13.83 -7.71
N GLY A 69 4.73 -15.05 -7.32
CA GLY A 69 3.35 -15.52 -7.47
C GLY A 69 2.40 -14.84 -6.48
N ALA A 70 1.09 -15.03 -6.66
CA ALA A 70 0.04 -14.42 -5.81
C ALA A 70 0.18 -14.66 -4.30
N GLY A 71 0.84 -15.75 -3.88
CA GLY A 71 1.13 -16.05 -2.46
C GLY A 71 2.33 -15.30 -1.88
N GLY A 72 3.01 -14.49 -2.69
CA GLY A 72 4.31 -13.92 -2.34
C GLY A 72 5.43 -14.96 -2.41
N GLY A 73 6.55 -14.66 -1.76
CA GLY A 73 7.75 -15.47 -1.86
C GLY A 73 8.96 -14.82 -1.20
N VAL A 74 10.14 -15.40 -1.45
CA VAL A 74 11.40 -14.90 -0.93
C VAL A 74 12.19 -14.27 -2.06
N VAL A 75 12.61 -13.01 -1.88
CA VAL A 75 13.50 -12.31 -2.80
C VAL A 75 14.91 -12.32 -2.22
N GLU A 76 15.85 -12.92 -2.95
CA GLU A 76 17.27 -12.94 -2.61
C GLU A 76 18.03 -12.01 -3.55
N LEU A 77 18.79 -11.06 -2.99
CA LEU A 77 19.57 -10.10 -3.77
C LEU A 77 20.95 -9.88 -3.15
N THR A 78 21.88 -9.31 -3.92
CA THR A 78 23.20 -8.93 -3.41
C THR A 78 23.38 -7.42 -3.52
N HIS A 79 23.65 -6.76 -2.40
CA HIS A 79 23.92 -5.33 -2.33
C HIS A 79 25.31 -5.12 -1.71
N GLU A 80 26.20 -4.44 -2.43
CA GLU A 80 27.59 -4.17 -1.99
C GLU A 80 28.35 -5.44 -1.53
N GLY A 81 28.11 -6.57 -2.22
CA GLY A 81 28.73 -7.86 -1.90
C GLY A 81 28.12 -8.61 -0.72
N GLN A 82 27.10 -8.05 -0.06
CA GLN A 82 26.35 -8.72 1.00
C GLN A 82 25.05 -9.33 0.45
N PRO A 83 24.79 -10.63 0.70
CA PRO A 83 23.51 -11.23 0.36
C PRO A 83 22.42 -10.74 1.32
N LEU A 84 21.28 -10.36 0.76
CA LEU A 84 20.08 -9.92 1.46
C LEU A 84 18.90 -10.80 1.05
N MET A 85 18.01 -11.04 2.01
CA MET A 85 16.83 -11.86 1.83
C MET A 85 15.61 -11.13 2.37
N PHE A 86 14.59 -11.00 1.53
CA PHE A 86 13.29 -10.44 1.89
C PHE A 86 12.26 -11.53 1.77
N ASP A 87 11.71 -11.97 2.90
CA ASP A 87 10.67 -12.99 2.95
C ASP A 87 9.30 -12.31 3.01
N LEU A 88 8.62 -12.31 1.86
CA LEU A 88 7.45 -11.51 1.54
C LEU A 88 6.25 -12.41 1.22
N ARG A 89 6.15 -13.54 1.92
CA ARG A 89 5.02 -14.47 1.80
C ARG A 89 3.77 -13.89 2.47
N CYS A 90 2.63 -13.90 1.78
CA CYS A 90 1.36 -13.34 2.28
C CYS A 90 0.79 -14.11 3.49
N GLU A 91 1.26 -15.33 3.76
CA GLU A 91 0.88 -16.08 4.96
C GLU A 91 1.49 -15.53 6.25
N ARG A 92 2.44 -14.59 6.13
CA ARG A 92 3.11 -13.98 7.28
C ARG A 92 2.29 -12.80 7.80
N PRO A 93 1.95 -12.75 9.09
CA PRO A 93 1.10 -11.70 9.65
C PRO A 93 1.70 -10.28 9.52
N GLU A 94 3.01 -10.16 9.36
CA GLU A 94 3.70 -8.89 9.16
C GLU A 94 3.76 -8.40 7.69
N VAL A 95 3.35 -9.24 6.73
CA VAL A 95 3.33 -8.90 5.30
C VAL A 95 1.89 -8.64 4.89
N VAL A 96 1.52 -7.38 4.68
CA VAL A 96 0.21 -7.05 4.12
C VAL A 96 0.28 -7.15 2.60
N CYS A 97 -0.45 -8.11 2.03
CA CYS A 97 -0.52 -8.29 0.60
C CYS A 97 -1.61 -7.41 -0.05
N PRO A 98 -1.42 -6.97 -1.31
CA PRO A 98 -2.39 -6.09 -1.97
C PRO A 98 -3.84 -6.61 -1.97
N SER A 99 -4.04 -7.91 -2.12
CA SER A 99 -5.36 -8.56 -2.08
C SER A 99 -6.01 -8.55 -0.69
N GLU A 100 -5.26 -8.29 0.37
CA GLU A 100 -5.78 -8.17 1.75
C GLU A 100 -6.29 -6.76 2.05
N VAL A 101 -5.68 -5.73 1.41
CA VAL A 101 -6.10 -4.33 1.59
C VAL A 101 -7.24 -3.93 0.66
N TRP A 102 -7.40 -4.65 -0.45
CA TRP A 102 -8.48 -4.45 -1.40
C TRP A 102 -9.24 -5.77 -1.63
N PRO A 103 -10.47 -5.90 -1.13
CA PRO A 103 -11.26 -7.13 -1.30
C PRO A 103 -11.71 -7.40 -2.74
N SER A 104 -12.06 -8.64 -3.06
CA SER A 104 -12.61 -9.01 -4.37
C SER A 104 -14.02 -8.48 -4.63
N GLU A 105 -14.68 -7.94 -3.61
CA GLU A 105 -15.98 -7.27 -3.72
C GLU A 105 -15.89 -5.94 -2.98
N VAL A 106 -16.12 -4.84 -3.69
CA VAL A 106 -16.05 -3.49 -3.12
C VAL A 106 -17.22 -2.63 -3.59
N GLY A 107 -17.65 -1.70 -2.73
CA GLY A 107 -18.65 -0.70 -3.08
C GLY A 107 -18.00 0.66 -3.29
N PHE A 108 -18.49 1.44 -4.24
CA PHE A 108 -18.16 2.86 -4.36
C PHE A 108 -19.40 3.71 -4.09
N ARG A 109 -19.19 4.82 -3.38
CA ARG A 109 -20.15 5.91 -3.24
C ARG A 109 -19.63 7.18 -3.91
N GLN A 110 -20.56 8.00 -4.38
CA GLN A 110 -20.29 9.26 -5.07
C GLN A 110 -21.49 10.19 -4.81
N ASP A 111 -21.54 10.76 -3.61
CA ASP A 111 -22.75 11.42 -3.12
C ASP A 111 -22.70 12.95 -3.21
N ASP A 112 -21.54 13.51 -3.56
CA ASP A 112 -21.33 14.95 -3.63
C ASP A 112 -21.60 15.46 -5.04
N GLU A 113 -22.84 15.85 -5.32
CA GLU A 113 -23.25 16.38 -6.62
C GLU A 113 -22.44 17.61 -7.07
N ARG A 114 -21.89 18.37 -6.12
CA ARG A 114 -21.07 19.55 -6.42
C ARG A 114 -19.66 19.17 -6.83
N TYR A 115 -19.12 18.09 -6.27
CA TYR A 115 -17.76 17.62 -6.51
C TYR A 115 -17.80 16.17 -7.01
N PRO A 116 -18.27 15.95 -8.25
CA PRO A 116 -18.55 14.60 -8.77
C PRO A 116 -17.28 13.76 -8.89
N HIS A 117 -16.09 14.35 -8.92
CA HIS A 117 -14.83 13.60 -8.92
C HIS A 117 -14.52 12.89 -7.60
N ARG A 118 -15.26 13.16 -6.51
CA ARG A 118 -15.03 12.51 -5.22
C ARG A 118 -15.71 11.15 -5.16
N VAL A 119 -14.93 10.14 -4.81
CA VAL A 119 -15.43 8.78 -4.61
C VAL A 119 -15.03 8.26 -3.23
N TRP A 120 -15.89 7.43 -2.65
CA TRP A 120 -15.65 6.78 -1.36
C TRP A 120 -15.75 5.28 -1.56
N LEU A 121 -14.61 4.60 -1.47
CA LEU A 121 -14.52 3.15 -1.48
C LEU A 121 -14.98 2.62 -0.13
N GLN A 122 -15.88 1.65 -0.17
CA GLN A 122 -16.41 0.94 0.98
C GLN A 122 -15.67 -0.38 1.14
N ILE A 123 -14.75 -0.41 2.09
CA ILE A 123 -13.94 -1.59 2.41
C ILE A 123 -14.64 -2.34 3.54
N PRO A 124 -15.15 -3.57 3.31
CA PRO A 124 -15.70 -4.38 4.39
C PRO A 124 -14.61 -4.70 5.43
N HIS A 125 -14.96 -4.56 6.70
CA HIS A 125 -14.11 -4.95 7.83
C HIS A 125 -14.96 -5.72 8.84
N GLN A 126 -14.41 -6.80 9.38
CA GLN A 126 -15.10 -7.62 10.38
C GLN A 126 -14.72 -7.15 11.78
N GLU A 127 -15.72 -6.81 12.58
CA GLU A 127 -15.52 -6.41 13.97
C GLU A 127 -16.18 -7.43 14.91
N CYS A 128 -15.48 -7.76 15.99
CA CYS A 128 -16.04 -8.58 17.06
C CYS A 128 -16.93 -7.72 17.95
N MET A 129 -18.24 -7.93 17.89
CA MET A 129 -19.21 -7.24 18.76
C MET A 129 -19.44 -7.97 20.09
N GLY A 130 -18.77 -9.11 20.26
CA GLY A 130 -18.92 -10.03 21.40
C GLY A 130 -17.87 -9.87 22.50
N ALA A 131 -17.99 -10.72 23.51
CA ALA A 131 -16.91 -10.90 24.47
C ALA A 131 -15.71 -11.53 23.77
N LEU A 132 -14.53 -10.96 24.01
CA LEU A 132 -13.27 -11.60 23.70
C LEU A 132 -13.01 -12.69 24.75
N ARG A 133 -12.46 -13.82 24.31
CA ARG A 133 -12.00 -14.90 25.19
C ARG A 133 -10.54 -15.19 24.95
N ASP A 134 -9.90 -15.79 25.95
CA ASP A 134 -8.57 -16.33 25.73
C ASP A 134 -8.64 -17.51 24.73
N PRO A 135 -7.69 -17.59 23.79
CA PRO A 135 -7.65 -18.68 22.83
C PRO A 135 -7.40 -20.02 23.55
N ALA A 136 -7.95 -21.10 23.02
CA ALA A 136 -7.60 -22.43 23.48
C ALA A 136 -6.11 -22.72 23.16
N PRO A 137 -5.44 -23.63 23.88
CA PRO A 137 -4.04 -23.96 23.60
C PRO A 137 -3.78 -24.48 22.17
N SER A 138 -4.81 -24.99 21.49
CA SER A 138 -4.74 -25.42 20.08
C SER A 138 -4.97 -24.27 19.08
N GLU A 139 -5.47 -23.13 19.54
CA GLU A 139 -5.83 -21.97 18.71
C GLU A 139 -4.76 -20.88 18.77
N CYS A 140 -3.73 -21.02 19.60
CA CYS A 140 -2.66 -20.04 19.70
C CYS A 140 -1.27 -20.65 19.88
N GLY A 141 -0.26 -19.84 19.61
CA GLY A 141 1.16 -20.19 19.67
C GLY A 141 1.78 -20.41 18.30
N ALA A 142 3.10 -20.60 18.27
CA ALA A 142 3.88 -20.69 17.04
C ALA A 142 3.30 -21.72 16.05
N GLY A 143 3.04 -21.29 14.81
CA GLY A 143 2.46 -22.13 13.75
C GLY A 143 0.92 -22.16 13.71
N THR A 144 0.24 -21.38 14.56
CA THR A 144 -1.20 -21.09 14.45
C THR A 144 -1.44 -19.74 13.77
N GLN A 145 -2.69 -19.43 13.44
CA GLN A 145 -3.11 -18.11 12.95
C GLN A 145 -3.10 -17.03 14.05
N ASN A 146 -2.88 -17.41 15.33
CA ASN A 146 -2.78 -16.50 16.46
C ASN A 146 -1.49 -16.79 17.26
N PRO A 147 -0.31 -16.48 16.68
CA PRO A 147 0.98 -16.84 17.28
C PRO A 147 1.24 -16.12 18.60
N GLU A 148 0.67 -14.94 18.79
CA GLU A 148 0.83 -14.12 20.00
C GLU A 148 -0.20 -14.43 21.11
N CYS A 149 -1.09 -15.39 20.87
CA CYS A 149 -2.17 -15.74 21.80
C CYS A 149 -3.05 -14.54 22.20
N GLU A 150 -3.33 -13.67 21.23
CA GLU A 150 -4.29 -12.59 21.38
C GLU A 150 -5.69 -13.15 21.66
N GLN A 151 -6.52 -12.34 22.30
CA GLN A 151 -7.88 -12.78 22.61
C GLN A 151 -8.69 -12.96 21.32
N VAL A 152 -9.44 -14.06 21.25
CA VAL A 152 -10.26 -14.42 20.10
C VAL A 152 -11.71 -14.03 20.34
N CYS A 153 -12.41 -13.67 19.26
CA CYS A 153 -13.83 -13.34 19.34
C CYS A 153 -14.67 -14.57 19.70
N ASP A 154 -15.47 -14.49 20.77
CA ASP A 154 -16.40 -15.55 21.20
C ASP A 154 -17.88 -15.18 20.99
N GLY A 155 -18.16 -14.02 20.37
CA GLY A 155 -19.52 -13.58 20.09
C GLY A 155 -19.75 -13.28 18.61
N ALA A 156 -20.80 -12.50 18.33
CA ALA A 156 -21.17 -12.17 16.97
C ALA A 156 -20.07 -11.35 16.29
N ILE A 157 -19.69 -11.78 15.08
CA ILE A 157 -18.86 -11.02 14.16
C ILE A 157 -19.83 -10.24 13.27
N GLU A 158 -19.70 -8.92 13.26
CA GLU A 158 -20.46 -8.05 12.36
C GLU A 158 -19.51 -7.50 11.29
N THR A 159 -19.99 -7.47 10.04
CA THR A 159 -19.29 -6.78 8.96
C THR A 159 -19.71 -5.32 8.96
N SER A 160 -18.78 -4.43 9.26
CA SER A 160 -18.90 -2.99 9.06
C SER A 160 -18.12 -2.56 7.81
N TYR A 161 -18.20 -1.28 7.45
CA TYR A 161 -17.45 -0.72 6.33
C TYR A 161 -16.57 0.42 6.80
N ARG A 162 -15.30 0.38 6.40
CA ARG A 162 -14.39 1.52 6.47
C ARG A 162 -14.42 2.23 5.13
N GLU A 163 -14.55 3.55 5.17
CA GLU A 163 -14.49 4.37 3.96
C GLU A 163 -13.06 4.81 3.67
N ALA A 164 -12.66 4.61 2.42
CA ALA A 164 -11.41 5.12 1.86
C ALA A 164 -11.73 6.17 0.79
N PHE A 165 -11.14 7.35 0.94
CA PHE A 165 -11.37 8.45 0.00
C PHE A 165 -10.53 8.27 -1.26
N GLY A 166 -11.15 8.57 -2.40
CA GLY A 166 -10.49 8.63 -3.70
C GLY A 166 -11.01 9.75 -4.58
N VAL A 167 -10.34 9.88 -5.71
CA VAL A 167 -10.65 10.86 -6.74
C VAL A 167 -10.68 10.17 -8.10
N ILE A 168 -11.61 10.59 -8.95
CA ILE A 168 -11.56 10.36 -10.39
C ILE A 168 -10.74 11.51 -10.96
N ASP A 169 -9.69 11.23 -11.71
CA ASP A 169 -8.86 12.27 -12.33
C ASP A 169 -9.62 12.99 -13.45
N GLU A 170 -9.18 14.18 -13.83
CA GLU A 170 -9.67 14.85 -15.03
C GLU A 170 -8.87 14.35 -16.24
N PRO A 171 -9.51 13.80 -17.29
CA PRO A 171 -10.87 14.09 -17.75
C PRO A 171 -11.91 12.98 -17.48
N GLY A 172 -11.82 12.20 -16.40
CA GLY A 172 -12.77 11.12 -16.08
C GLY A 172 -12.36 9.74 -16.57
N GLU A 173 -11.08 9.57 -16.93
CA GLU A 173 -10.55 8.35 -17.54
C GLU A 173 -9.80 7.45 -16.54
N SER A 174 -9.39 7.98 -15.40
CA SER A 174 -8.68 7.24 -14.35
C SER A 174 -9.16 7.63 -12.96
N TRP A 175 -8.80 6.83 -11.97
CA TRP A 175 -9.11 7.10 -10.57
C TRP A 175 -8.00 6.60 -9.65
N ARG A 176 -8.00 7.13 -8.42
CA ARG A 176 -7.10 6.71 -7.35
C ARG A 176 -7.79 6.76 -5.99
N VAL A 177 -7.59 5.74 -5.16
CA VAL A 177 -8.07 5.67 -3.77
C VAL A 177 -6.90 5.35 -2.83
N GLY A 178 -6.82 6.06 -1.70
CA GLY A 178 -5.90 5.72 -0.61
C GLY A 178 -6.54 4.69 0.33
N LEU A 179 -5.95 3.49 0.43
CA LEU A 179 -6.50 2.37 1.22
C LEU A 179 -6.10 2.40 2.69
N GLY A 180 -5.09 3.20 3.01
CA GLY A 180 -4.62 3.42 4.37
C GLY A 180 -3.10 3.35 4.48
N ALA A 181 -2.63 3.49 5.70
CA ALA A 181 -1.24 3.34 6.07
C ALA A 181 -1.11 2.24 7.13
N GLY A 182 -0.05 1.44 7.03
CA GLY A 182 0.30 0.40 7.99
C GLY A 182 1.73 0.60 8.49
N PHE A 183 2.17 -0.26 9.40
CA PHE A 183 3.57 -0.37 9.76
C PHE A 183 3.97 -1.85 9.70
N ALA A 184 5.15 -2.12 9.16
CA ALA A 184 5.76 -3.43 9.19
C ALA A 184 7.12 -3.32 9.89
N THR A 185 7.43 -4.28 10.74
CA THR A 185 8.76 -4.38 11.35
C THR A 185 9.29 -5.78 11.06
N ASN A 186 10.56 -5.91 10.70
CA ASN A 186 11.18 -7.24 10.59
C ASN A 186 11.74 -7.73 11.95
N GLY A 187 11.24 -7.16 13.06
CA GLY A 187 11.53 -7.57 14.42
C GLY A 187 12.91 -7.19 15.00
N ILE A 188 13.91 -6.82 14.19
CA ILE A 188 15.27 -6.56 14.75
C ILE A 188 15.95 -5.32 14.16
N ASN A 189 15.79 -4.99 12.86
CA ASN A 189 16.64 -3.98 12.22
C ASN A 189 15.90 -2.95 11.34
N CYS A 190 14.66 -3.16 10.93
CA CYS A 190 13.93 -2.25 10.04
C CYS A 190 12.57 -1.86 10.63
N VAL A 191 12.28 -0.56 10.67
CA VAL A 191 10.93 -0.03 10.90
C VAL A 191 10.45 0.55 9.59
N LEU A 192 9.41 -0.04 9.01
CA LEU A 192 8.84 0.38 7.74
C LEU A 192 7.42 0.91 7.94
N LEU A 193 7.14 2.09 7.40
CA LEU A 193 5.79 2.63 7.28
C LEU A 193 5.24 2.24 5.90
N GLY A 194 4.14 1.51 5.91
CA GLY A 194 3.39 1.10 4.74
C GLY A 194 2.36 2.16 4.35
N ALA A 195 2.17 2.41 3.06
CA ALA A 195 0.98 3.06 2.53
C ALA A 195 0.47 2.27 1.32
N SER A 196 -0.85 2.10 1.27
CA SER A 196 -1.52 1.35 0.20
C SER A 196 -2.41 2.26 -0.61
N VAL A 197 -2.30 2.17 -1.92
CA VAL A 197 -3.05 2.95 -2.91
C VAL A 197 -3.54 1.97 -3.97
N ALA A 198 -4.77 2.17 -4.45
CA ALA A 198 -5.17 1.58 -5.71
C ALA A 198 -5.47 2.68 -6.71
N GLU A 199 -5.13 2.42 -7.95
CA GLU A 199 -5.39 3.31 -9.06
C GLU A 199 -5.72 2.49 -10.30
N GLY A 200 -6.47 3.06 -11.23
CA GLY A 200 -6.81 2.36 -12.46
C GLY A 200 -7.47 3.25 -13.50
N ASP A 201 -7.48 2.75 -14.72
CA ASP A 201 -8.20 3.33 -15.84
C ASP A 201 -9.67 2.89 -15.79
N LEU A 202 -10.58 3.77 -16.21
CA LEU A 202 -12.01 3.55 -16.30
C LEU A 202 -12.41 3.23 -17.73
N THR A 203 -13.20 2.18 -17.89
CA THR A 203 -14.05 1.99 -19.07
C THR A 203 -15.40 2.62 -18.77
N THR A 204 -15.84 3.54 -19.63
CA THR A 204 -17.09 4.28 -19.44
C THR A 204 -18.05 4.14 -20.62
N THR A 205 -19.32 4.38 -20.36
CA THR A 205 -20.39 4.50 -21.35
C THR A 205 -21.16 5.80 -21.15
N GLY A 206 -21.86 6.28 -22.17
CA GLY A 206 -22.60 7.54 -22.10
C GLY A 206 -21.68 8.76 -22.18
N THR A 207 -22.24 9.95 -21.93
CA THR A 207 -21.48 11.22 -21.94
C THR A 207 -21.94 12.19 -20.86
N ALA A 208 -21.05 13.11 -20.49
CA ALA A 208 -21.39 14.20 -19.57
C ALA A 208 -22.53 15.09 -20.11
N GLU A 209 -22.60 15.26 -21.43
CA GLU A 209 -23.60 16.11 -22.10
C GLU A 209 -25.00 15.50 -22.04
N ASP A 210 -25.09 14.18 -22.18
CA ASP A 210 -26.34 13.42 -22.14
C ASP A 210 -26.80 13.08 -20.71
N GLY A 211 -25.92 13.26 -19.72
CA GLY A 211 -26.20 12.99 -18.30
C GLY A 211 -26.28 11.50 -17.95
N ASP A 212 -25.77 10.64 -18.81
CA ASP A 212 -25.75 9.18 -18.68
C ASP A 212 -24.33 8.60 -18.58
N TRP A 213 -23.33 9.44 -18.26
CA TRP A 213 -21.94 9.02 -18.15
C TRP A 213 -21.71 8.10 -16.96
N GLU A 214 -21.32 6.86 -17.23
CA GLU A 214 -21.19 5.81 -16.23
C GLU A 214 -19.89 5.04 -16.42
N ALA A 215 -19.19 4.73 -15.32
CA ALA A 215 -18.08 3.79 -15.33
C ALA A 215 -18.62 2.37 -15.21
N THR A 216 -18.18 1.47 -16.10
CA THR A 216 -18.68 0.09 -16.18
C THR A 216 -17.62 -0.96 -15.87
N ALA A 217 -16.34 -0.63 -16.09
CA ALA A 217 -15.22 -1.49 -15.75
C ALA A 217 -13.98 -0.66 -15.40
N THR A 218 -13.01 -1.27 -14.73
CA THR A 218 -11.72 -0.67 -14.42
C THR A 218 -10.60 -1.69 -14.51
N ARG A 219 -9.40 -1.23 -14.87
CA ARG A 219 -8.17 -2.03 -14.79
C ARG A 219 -7.07 -1.16 -14.23
N GLY A 220 -6.29 -1.70 -13.31
CA GLY A 220 -5.24 -0.93 -12.67
C GLY A 220 -4.40 -1.77 -11.73
N ASP A 221 -3.77 -1.10 -10.77
CA ASP A 221 -2.85 -1.70 -9.82
C ASP A 221 -3.23 -1.37 -8.38
N VAL A 222 -3.13 -2.36 -7.50
CA VAL A 222 -3.10 -2.14 -6.06
C VAL A 222 -1.65 -2.18 -5.61
N VAL A 223 -1.20 -1.09 -5.02
CA VAL A 223 0.19 -0.89 -4.63
C VAL A 223 0.28 -0.70 -3.13
N THR A 224 1.13 -1.48 -2.47
CA THR A 224 1.54 -1.26 -1.07
C THR A 224 3.02 -0.95 -1.03
N THR A 225 3.38 0.22 -0.49
CA THR A 225 4.78 0.64 -0.38
C THR A 225 5.18 0.77 1.07
N TYR A 226 6.23 0.05 1.45
CA TYR A 226 6.87 0.10 2.75
C TYR A 226 8.15 0.92 2.65
N GLY A 227 8.22 2.05 3.35
CA GLY A 227 9.41 2.89 3.42
C GLY A 227 9.95 2.98 4.84
N GLY A 228 11.25 2.84 5.02
CA GLY A 228 11.83 3.03 6.35
C GLY A 228 13.33 2.87 6.44
N GLY A 229 13.83 2.94 7.67
CA GLY A 229 15.24 2.85 7.99
C GLY A 229 15.60 1.45 8.46
N CYS A 230 16.54 0.82 7.78
CA CYS A 230 17.18 -0.40 8.24
C CYS A 230 18.51 -0.05 8.92
N LEU A 231 18.66 -0.42 10.19
CA LEU A 231 19.93 -0.46 10.90
C LEU A 231 20.77 -1.59 10.33
N TRP A 232 21.91 -1.22 9.79
CA TRP A 232 22.86 -2.08 9.12
C TRP A 232 24.21 -1.97 9.81
N ALA A 233 24.99 -3.06 9.79
CA ALA A 233 26.39 -3.03 10.20
C ALA A 233 27.23 -3.45 8.99
N GLY A 234 28.13 -2.57 8.54
CA GLY A 234 29.05 -2.88 7.45
C GLY A 234 30.04 -1.74 7.19
N ASP A 235 30.80 -1.85 6.12
CA ASP A 235 31.99 -1.02 5.85
C ASP A 235 31.74 -0.15 4.60
N PRO A 236 31.02 0.99 4.74
CA PRO A 236 30.55 1.77 3.60
C PRO A 236 31.66 2.52 2.86
N ASP A 237 32.81 2.77 3.49
CA ASP A 237 33.97 3.40 2.86
C ASP A 237 35.07 2.41 2.45
N MET A 238 34.82 1.10 2.64
CA MET A 238 35.73 0.00 2.35
C MET A 238 37.09 0.16 3.05
N ASP A 239 37.08 0.68 4.26
CA ASP A 239 38.26 0.91 5.10
C ASP A 239 38.65 -0.32 5.95
N GLY A 240 37.78 -1.33 5.99
CA GLY A 240 37.92 -2.58 6.73
C GLY A 240 37.28 -2.56 8.12
N GLU A 241 36.65 -1.46 8.55
CA GLU A 241 35.96 -1.32 9.83
C GLU A 241 34.44 -1.51 9.66
N LEU A 242 33.82 -2.25 10.59
CA LEU A 242 32.36 -2.40 10.62
C LEU A 242 31.73 -1.20 11.32
N GLU A 243 30.98 -0.41 10.57
CA GLU A 243 30.21 0.73 11.05
C GLU A 243 28.70 0.44 11.07
N ALA A 244 27.99 1.05 12.03
CA ALA A 244 26.53 1.02 12.03
C ALA A 244 25.99 2.10 11.07
N LEU A 245 25.39 1.68 9.96
CA LEU A 245 24.79 2.54 8.95
C LEU A 245 23.26 2.44 9.02
N VAL A 246 22.56 3.56 8.88
CA VAL A 246 21.11 3.56 8.64
C VAL A 246 20.89 3.68 7.15
N LEU A 247 20.52 2.58 6.49
CA LEU A 247 20.15 2.60 5.08
C LEU A 247 18.64 2.83 4.95
N GLY A 248 18.27 3.83 4.16
CA GLY A 248 16.90 3.96 3.70
C GLY A 248 16.59 2.81 2.75
N ALA A 249 15.57 2.02 3.08
CA ALA A 249 15.06 0.95 2.24
C ALA A 249 13.60 1.25 1.91
N THR A 250 13.24 1.05 0.64
CA THR A 250 11.83 1.06 0.21
C THR A 250 11.52 -0.27 -0.45
N VAL A 251 10.40 -0.87 -0.09
CA VAL A 251 9.86 -2.07 -0.72
C VAL A 251 8.47 -1.73 -1.25
N ARG A 252 8.28 -1.83 -2.56
CA ARG A 252 7.00 -1.63 -3.23
C ARG A 252 6.47 -2.99 -3.70
N PHE A 253 5.25 -3.29 -3.32
CA PHE A 253 4.43 -4.40 -3.76
C PHE A 253 3.35 -3.88 -4.68
N ALA A 254 3.19 -4.44 -5.88
CA ALA A 254 2.08 -4.15 -6.75
C ALA A 254 1.44 -5.43 -7.28
N THR A 255 0.13 -5.38 -7.53
CA THR A 255 -0.58 -6.42 -8.29
C THR A 255 -1.60 -5.75 -9.19
N GLY A 256 -1.72 -6.25 -10.41
CA GLY A 256 -2.76 -5.82 -11.33
C GLY A 256 -4.13 -6.33 -10.88
N PHE A 257 -5.18 -5.58 -11.20
CA PHE A 257 -6.55 -6.02 -11.04
C PHE A 257 -7.43 -5.57 -12.20
N ALA A 258 -8.54 -6.27 -12.38
CA ALA A 258 -9.67 -5.87 -13.21
C ALA A 258 -10.95 -5.90 -12.37
N GLY A 259 -11.74 -4.83 -12.47
CA GLY A 259 -13.04 -4.70 -11.82
C GLY A 259 -14.17 -4.50 -12.82
N ASP A 260 -15.29 -5.18 -12.62
CA ASP A 260 -16.52 -4.99 -13.40
C ASP A 260 -17.64 -4.51 -12.46
N LYS A 261 -18.40 -3.52 -12.92
CA LYS A 261 -19.55 -2.98 -12.17
C LYS A 261 -20.77 -3.90 -12.33
N ARG A 262 -21.50 -4.13 -11.24
CA ARG A 262 -22.70 -4.99 -11.20
C ARG A 262 -23.99 -4.28 -11.60
#